data_AF-A0A8T6HQM5-F1
#
_entry.id   AF-A0A8T6HQM5-F1
#
_cell.length_a   1.000
_cell.length_b   1.000
_cell.length_c   1.000
_cell.angle_alpha   90.00
_cell.angle_beta   90.00
_cell.angle_gamma   90.00
#
_symmetry.space_group_name_H-M   'P 1'
#
loop_
_entity.id
_entity.type
_entity.pdbx_description
1 polymer ?
#
loop_
_entity_poly.entity_id
_entity_poly.type
_entity_poly.pdbx_seq_one_letter_code
_entity_poly.pdbx_strand_id
1 'polypeptide(L)'
;AVEYPVPAAPHDDSICRLDDIPGAIEDDNHVFWDVRSDGEWTGANKRGTQRGGRIPGAVHLEWLETLEEPVRTLKPAAELRQMLADLGITPETTVTTY
;
A
#
# COMPACT_ATOMS: atom_id res chain seq x y z
N ALA A 1 6.75 29.04 -8.30
CA ALA A 1 6.37 27.76 -7.69
C ALA A 1 5.01 27.37 -8.25
N VAL A 2 4.79 26.11 -8.61
CA VAL A 2 3.45 25.64 -8.98
C VAL A 2 2.65 25.52 -7.68
N GLU A 3 1.53 26.21 -7.60
CA GLU A 3 0.63 26.16 -6.44
C GLU A 3 -0.38 25.04 -6.70
N TYR A 4 -0.36 24.00 -5.87
CA TYR A 4 -1.33 22.92 -5.96
C TYR A 4 -2.53 23.27 -5.06
N PRO A 5 -3.76 23.29 -5.59
CA PRO A 5 -4.93 23.57 -4.78
C PRO A 5 -5.09 22.48 -3.71
N VAL A 6 -5.19 22.88 -2.45
CA VAL A 6 -5.51 21.97 -1.34
C VAL A 6 -7.02 21.78 -1.33
N PRO A 7 -7.55 20.56 -1.56
CA PRO A 7 -8.98 20.33 -1.49
C PRO A 7 -9.48 20.50 -0.05
N ALA A 8 -10.71 21.00 0.10
CA ALA A 8 -11.31 21.28 1.41
C ALA A 8 -11.57 20.03 2.26
N ALA A 9 -11.65 18.87 1.61
CA ALA A 9 -11.79 17.55 2.22
C ALA A 9 -11.10 16.51 1.31
N PRO A 10 -10.66 15.37 1.86
CA PRO A 10 -10.22 14.26 1.04
C PRO A 10 -11.37 13.72 0.19
N HIS A 11 -11.03 13.10 -0.93
CA HIS A 11 -11.98 12.31 -1.69
C HIS A 11 -12.30 11.03 -0.90
N ASP A 12 -13.55 10.87 -0.46
CA ASP A 12 -13.97 9.70 0.33
C ASP A 12 -13.69 8.38 -0.42
N ASP A 13 -13.83 8.37 -1.75
CA ASP A 13 -13.55 7.21 -2.60
C ASP A 13 -12.06 6.80 -2.64
N SER A 14 -11.17 7.62 -2.07
CA SER A 14 -9.73 7.36 -1.99
C SER A 14 -9.26 7.00 -0.58
N ILE A 15 -10.17 6.90 0.39
CA ILE A 15 -9.86 6.58 1.79
C ILE A 15 -10.59 5.32 2.22
N CYS A 16 -9.81 4.34 2.70
CA CYS A 16 -10.32 3.22 3.47
C CYS A 16 -10.20 3.54 4.98
N ARG A 17 -11.32 3.51 5.70
CA ARG A 17 -11.39 3.72 7.14
C ARG A 17 -11.38 2.38 7.88
N LEU A 18 -11.15 2.43 9.19
CA LEU A 18 -11.11 1.24 10.04
C LEU A 18 -12.40 0.40 9.93
N ASP A 19 -13.56 1.06 9.81
CA ASP A 19 -14.86 0.41 9.70
C ASP A 19 -15.08 -0.29 8.34
N ASP A 20 -14.29 0.05 7.32
CA ASP A 20 -14.36 -0.56 5.98
C ASP A 20 -13.57 -1.89 5.91
N ILE A 21 -12.58 -2.06 6.79
CA ILE A 21 -11.64 -3.19 6.78
C ILE A 21 -12.34 -4.56 6.84
N PRO A 22 -13.34 -4.82 7.71
CA PRO A 22 -13.97 -6.13 7.80
C PRO A 22 -14.58 -6.60 6.46
N GLY A 23 -15.28 -5.70 5.74
CA GLY A 23 -15.86 -6.03 4.44
C GLY A 23 -14.80 -6.18 3.35
N ALA A 24 -13.76 -5.34 3.39
CA ALA A 24 -12.64 -5.43 2.45
C ALA A 24 -11.82 -6.72 2.59
N ILE A 25 -11.67 -7.27 3.80
CA ILE A 25 -10.96 -8.55 4.01
C ILE A 25 -11.73 -9.74 3.39
N GLU A 26 -13.06 -9.64 3.31
CA GLU A 26 -13.92 -10.69 2.75
C GLU A 26 -14.10 -10.58 1.22
N ASP A 27 -13.62 -9.49 0.61
CA ASP A 27 -13.71 -9.26 -0.83
C ASP A 27 -12.49 -9.84 -1.56
N ASP A 28 -12.71 -10.90 -2.35
CA ASP A 28 -11.68 -11.55 -3.16
C ASP A 28 -11.05 -10.62 -4.22
N ASN A 29 -11.70 -9.49 -4.55
CA ASN A 29 -11.15 -8.48 -5.48
C ASN A 29 -10.44 -7.31 -4.76
N HIS A 30 -10.31 -7.37 -3.43
CA HIS A 30 -9.64 -6.36 -2.64
C HIS A 30 -8.25 -6.83 -2.20
N VAL A 31 -7.23 -6.00 -2.44
CA VAL A 31 -5.86 -6.26 -1.99
C VAL A 31 -5.42 -5.17 -1.01
N PHE A 32 -5.00 -5.62 0.17
CA PHE A 32 -4.27 -4.78 1.10
C PHE A 32 -2.77 -4.81 0.76
N TRP A 33 -2.21 -3.69 0.31
CA TRP A 33 -0.80 -3.56 -0.03
C TRP A 33 -0.02 -2.87 1.09
N ASP A 34 0.69 -3.66 1.90
CA ASP A 34 1.54 -3.20 2.99
C ASP A 34 2.90 -2.73 2.46
N VAL A 35 3.16 -1.43 2.51
CA VAL A 35 4.39 -0.82 1.96
C VAL A 35 5.45 -0.53 3.02
N ARG A 36 5.24 -1.03 4.24
CA ARG A 36 6.17 -0.81 5.38
C ARG A 36 7.44 -1.64 5.21
N SER A 37 8.31 -1.63 6.21
CA SER A 37 9.52 -2.47 6.20
C SER A 37 9.24 -3.95 6.46
N ASP A 38 10.13 -4.84 6.01
CA ASP A 38 10.10 -6.28 6.32
C ASP A 38 9.94 -6.57 7.83
N GLY A 39 10.62 -5.78 8.67
CA GLY A 39 10.55 -5.92 10.12
C GLY A 39 9.16 -5.62 10.67
N GLU A 40 8.47 -4.62 10.11
CA GLU A 40 7.09 -4.29 10.48
C GLU A 40 6.10 -5.33 9.95
N TRP A 41 6.29 -5.77 8.70
CA TRP A 41 5.49 -6.80 8.04
C TRP A 41 5.50 -8.14 8.80
N THR A 42 6.68 -8.58 9.24
CA THR A 42 6.87 -9.80 10.04
C THR A 42 6.45 -9.62 11.50
N GLY A 43 6.33 -8.38 11.97
CA GLY A 43 6.07 -8.03 13.36
C GLY A 43 7.29 -8.11 14.28
N ALA A 44 8.49 -8.36 13.73
CA ALA A 44 9.75 -8.28 14.45
C ALA A 44 10.03 -6.85 14.97
N ASN A 45 9.61 -5.84 14.21
CA ASN A 45 9.61 -4.43 14.60
C ASN A 45 8.17 -3.95 14.83
N LYS A 46 7.79 -3.74 16.09
CA LYS A 46 6.43 -3.31 16.45
C LYS A 46 6.21 -1.80 16.33
N ARG A 47 7.27 -1.00 16.17
CA ARG A 47 7.19 0.48 16.16
C ARG A 47 6.40 1.07 17.35
N GLY A 48 6.48 0.44 18.52
CA GLY A 48 5.78 0.87 19.74
C GLY A 48 4.30 0.47 19.82
N THR A 49 3.78 -0.29 18.86
CA THR A 49 2.41 -0.83 18.92
C THR A 49 2.30 -2.03 19.88
N GLN A 50 1.08 -2.28 20.37
CA GLN A 50 0.80 -3.43 21.23
C GLN A 50 0.95 -4.77 20.49
N ARG A 51 0.67 -4.79 19.18
CA ARG A 51 0.71 -5.98 18.32
C ARG A 51 1.53 -5.69 17.06
N GLY A 52 2.55 -6.51 16.82
CA GLY A 52 3.27 -6.50 15.55
C GLY A 52 2.54 -7.33 14.49
N GLY A 53 2.99 -7.21 13.24
CA GLY A 53 2.43 -7.91 12.09
C GLY A 53 1.64 -6.96 11.21
N ARG A 54 0.58 -7.48 10.60
CA ARG A 54 -0.09 -6.89 9.43
C ARG A 54 -1.57 -7.24 9.37
N ILE A 55 -2.29 -6.60 8.47
CA ILE A 55 -3.67 -6.98 8.13
C ILE A 55 -3.67 -8.40 7.56
N PRO A 56 -4.56 -9.31 8.01
CA PRO A 56 -4.68 -10.64 7.43
C PRO A 56 -4.96 -10.58 5.91
N GLY A 57 -4.29 -11.44 5.14
CA GLY A 57 -4.46 -11.50 3.68
C GLY A 57 -3.74 -10.41 2.89
N ALA A 58 -3.10 -9.43 3.55
CA ALA A 58 -2.30 -8.43 2.86
C ALA A 58 -1.15 -9.06 2.04
N VAL A 59 -0.66 -8.30 1.06
CA VAL A 59 0.59 -8.55 0.30
C VAL A 59 1.64 -7.50 0.67
N HIS A 60 2.92 -7.83 0.44
CA HIS A 60 4.04 -6.98 0.83
C HIS A 60 4.91 -6.59 -0.35
N LEU A 61 5.21 -5.30 -0.45
CA LEU A 61 6.29 -4.75 -1.26
C LEU A 61 6.65 -3.41 -0.66
N GLU A 62 7.85 -3.29 -0.08
CA GLU A 62 8.27 -2.09 0.63
C GLU A 62 8.37 -0.92 -0.37
N TRP A 63 7.94 0.28 0.03
CA TRP A 63 7.94 1.43 -0.88
C TRP A 63 9.33 1.75 -1.45
N LEU A 64 10.41 1.46 -0.70
CA LEU A 64 11.78 1.64 -1.18
C LEU A 64 12.11 0.78 -2.40
N GLU A 65 11.50 -0.41 -2.52
CA GLU A 65 11.69 -1.29 -3.67
C GLU A 65 11.09 -0.70 -4.95
N THR A 66 10.18 0.28 -4.84
CA THR A 66 9.58 0.97 -6.00
C THR A 66 10.47 2.07 -6.57
N LEU A 67 11.63 2.33 -5.95
CA LEU A 67 12.54 3.41 -6.31
C LEU A 67 13.80 2.90 -6.99
N GLU A 68 14.34 3.74 -7.87
CA GLU A 68 15.69 3.60 -8.41
C GLU A 68 16.73 4.05 -7.39
N GLU A 69 17.92 3.44 -7.46
CA GLU A 69 19.10 3.86 -6.71
C GLU A 69 20.19 4.32 -7.71
N PRO A 70 21.03 5.30 -7.37
CA PRO A 70 21.04 6.10 -6.14
C PRO A 70 20.05 7.28 -6.14
N VAL A 71 19.47 7.56 -7.31
CA VAL A 71 18.53 8.67 -7.51
C VAL A 71 17.15 8.11 -7.21
N ARG A 72 16.61 8.43 -6.02
CA ARG A 72 15.31 7.99 -5.48
C ARG A 72 14.09 8.49 -6.29
N THR A 73 14.08 8.21 -7.58
CA THR A 73 12.95 8.37 -8.49
C THR A 73 12.21 7.04 -8.58
N LEU A 74 10.92 7.08 -8.92
CA LEU A 74 10.18 5.86 -9.22
C LEU A 74 10.85 5.07 -10.34
N LYS A 75 10.85 3.74 -10.21
CA LYS A 75 11.20 2.81 -11.27
C LYS A 75 10.33 3.03 -12.52
N PRO A 76 10.78 2.59 -13.70
CA PRO A 76 9.97 2.67 -14.91
C PRO A 76 8.58 2.09 -14.71
N ALA A 77 7.56 2.76 -15.24
CA ALA A 77 6.18 2.36 -15.04
C ALA A 77 5.84 0.94 -15.54
N ALA A 78 6.62 0.38 -16.47
CA ALA A 78 6.47 -1.01 -16.90
C ALA A 78 6.96 -1.99 -15.84
N GLU A 79 8.08 -1.69 -15.18
CA GLU A 79 8.64 -2.49 -14.08
C GLU A 79 7.71 -2.47 -12.88
N LEU A 80 7.25 -1.28 -12.47
CA LEU A 80 6.29 -1.13 -11.37
C LEU A 80 4.99 -1.90 -11.62
N ARG A 81 4.46 -1.86 -12.84
CA ARG A 81 3.26 -2.64 -13.20
C ARG A 81 3.50 -4.14 -13.07
N GLN A 82 4.67 -4.63 -13.49
CA GLN A 82 5.00 -6.04 -13.37
C GLN A 82 5.15 -6.45 -11.89
N MET A 83 5.88 -5.68 -11.10
CA MET A 83 6.06 -5.92 -9.66
C MET A 83 4.73 -6.01 -8.92
N LEU A 84 3.79 -5.09 -9.24
CA LEU A 84 2.44 -5.10 -8.65
C LEU A 84 1.59 -6.27 -9.17
N ALA A 85 1.66 -6.58 -10.46
CA ALA A 85 0.93 -7.71 -11.05
C ALA A 85 1.37 -9.06 -10.45
N ASP A 86 2.65 -9.23 -10.13
CA ASP A 86 3.18 -10.43 -9.46
C ASP A 86 2.59 -10.64 -8.06
N LEU A 87 2.04 -9.58 -7.45
CA LEU A 87 1.33 -9.61 -6.16
C LEU A 87 -0.20 -9.70 -6.33
N GLY A 88 -0.70 -9.86 -7.56
CA GLY A 88 -2.13 -9.87 -7.86
C GLY A 88 -2.77 -8.48 -7.92
N ILE A 89 -1.97 -7.40 -7.92
CA ILE A 89 -2.46 -6.03 -8.05
C ILE A 89 -2.52 -5.65 -9.53
N THR A 90 -3.74 -5.50 -10.03
CA THR A 90 -4.05 -5.12 -11.41
C THR A 90 -4.91 -3.84 -11.43
N PRO A 91 -5.07 -3.17 -12.58
CA PRO A 91 -5.97 -2.01 -12.69
C PRO A 91 -7.43 -2.27 -12.29
N GLU A 92 -7.87 -3.53 -12.33
CA GLU A 92 -9.22 -3.97 -11.96
C GLU A 92 -9.35 -4.33 -10.47
N THR A 93 -8.22 -4.48 -9.78
CA THR A 93 -8.15 -4.79 -8.35
C THR A 93 -8.46 -3.53 -7.53
N THR A 94 -9.28 -3.65 -6.50
CA THR A 94 -9.42 -2.57 -5.51
C THR A 94 -8.25 -2.65 -4.53
N VAL A 95 -7.47 -1.58 -4.37
CA VAL A 95 -6.24 -1.61 -3.58
C VAL A 95 -6.33 -0.62 -2.42
N THR A 96 -6.12 -1.11 -1.20
CA THR A 96 -5.86 -0.26 -0.03
C THR A 96 -4.38 -0.40 0.35
N THR A 97 -3.60 0.66 0.17
CA THR A 97 -2.21 0.70 0.62
C THR A 97 -2.07 1.35 1.99
N TYR A 98 -1.12 0.89 2.81
CA TYR A 98 -0.90 1.39 4.17
C TYR A 98 0.53 1.20 4.68
#